data_AF-A0A5J5RTD7-F1
#
_entry.id   AF-A0A5J5RTD7-F1
#
_cell.length_a   1.000
_cell.length_b   1.000
_cell.length_c   1.000
_cell.angle_alpha   90.00
_cell.angle_beta   90.00
_cell.angle_gamma   90.00
#
_symmetry.space_group_name_H-M   'P 1'
#
loop_
_entity.id
_entity.type
_entity.pdbx_description
1 polymer ?
#
loop_
_entity_poly.entity_id
_entity_poly.type
_entity_poly.pdbx_seq_one_letter_code
_entity_poly.pdbx_strand_id
1 'polypeptide(L)'
;MARIQAEDLFEVKVEIIKLMAVLDPTGDWMGQGARALDNPRTTTGEESLERLHAFLDDLNQNGKGSETFLQLKGKVFLRMDPPVNASS
;
A
#
# COMPACT_ATOMS: atom_id res chain seq x y z
N MET A 1 0.36 -25.50 -4.20
CA MET A 1 0.26 -24.34 -5.09
C MET A 1 -0.04 -23.04 -4.36
N ALA A 2 -0.82 -23.03 -3.27
CA ALA A 2 -1.12 -21.83 -2.49
C ALA A 2 0.12 -21.06 -1.96
N ARG A 3 1.23 -21.77 -1.67
CA ARG A 3 2.46 -21.13 -1.16
C ARG A 3 3.15 -20.21 -2.18
N ILE A 4 3.28 -20.66 -3.43
CA ILE A 4 3.92 -19.88 -4.50
C ILE A 4 3.10 -18.62 -4.78
N GLN A 5 1.77 -18.77 -4.88
CA GLN A 5 0.85 -17.65 -5.07
C GLN A 5 0.91 -16.65 -3.90
N ALA A 6 1.05 -17.13 -2.66
CA ALA A 6 1.17 -16.26 -1.48
C ALA A 6 2.51 -15.52 -1.43
N GLU A 7 3.60 -16.15 -1.87
CA GLU A 7 4.93 -15.53 -1.98
C GLU A 7 4.90 -14.40 -3.04
N ASP A 8 4.36 -14.67 -4.23
CA ASP A 8 4.21 -13.66 -5.30
C ASP A 8 3.31 -12.48 -4.85
N LEU A 9 2.18 -12.76 -4.21
CA LEU A 9 1.29 -11.73 -3.65
C LEU A 9 1.99 -10.87 -2.59
N PHE A 10 2.80 -11.48 -1.73
CA PHE A 10 3.51 -10.76 -0.68
C PHE A 10 4.58 -9.83 -1.28
N GLU A 11 5.36 -10.32 -2.24
CA GLU A 11 6.43 -9.53 -2.88
C GLU A 11 5.86 -8.27 -3.55
N VAL A 12 4.80 -8.41 -4.35
CA VAL A 12 4.19 -7.27 -5.05
C VAL A 12 3.56 -6.29 -4.06
N LYS A 13 2.88 -6.77 -3.01
CA LYS A 13 2.34 -5.90 -1.94
C LYS A 13 3.44 -5.08 -1.26
N VAL A 14 4.58 -5.70 -0.94
CA VAL A 14 5.71 -4.99 -0.30
C VAL A 14 6.29 -3.92 -1.22
N GLU A 15 6.40 -4.19 -2.52
CA GLU A 15 6.91 -3.23 -3.49
C GLU A 15 6.00 -2.00 -3.60
N ILE A 16 4.68 -2.21 -3.71
CA ILE A 16 3.69 -1.12 -3.72
C ILE A 16 3.77 -0.30 -2.43
N ILE A 17 3.87 -0.95 -1.27
CA ILE A 17 3.96 -0.26 0.04
C ILE A 17 5.21 0.61 0.12
N LYS A 18 6.37 0.09 -0.31
CA LYS A 18 7.62 0.86 -0.33
C LYS A 18 7.53 2.06 -1.27
N LEU A 19 6.93 1.88 -2.44
CA LEU A 19 6.75 2.97 -3.40
C LEU A 19 5.79 4.03 -2.86
N MET A 20 4.67 3.62 -2.28
CA MET A 20 3.72 4.53 -1.64
C MET A 20 4.34 5.27 -0.45
N ALA A 21 5.22 4.65 0.34
CA ALA A 21 5.94 5.33 1.42
C ALA A 21 6.85 6.46 0.90
N VAL A 22 7.41 6.32 -0.31
CA VAL A 22 8.20 7.38 -0.97
C VAL A 22 7.29 8.46 -1.55
N LEU A 23 6.17 8.07 -2.18
CA LEU A 23 5.24 9.01 -2.81
C LEU A 23 4.40 9.79 -1.78
N ASP A 24 3.99 9.16 -0.68
CA ASP A 24 3.15 9.75 0.38
C ASP A 24 3.79 9.58 1.77
N PRO A 25 4.80 10.40 2.12
CA PRO A 25 5.51 10.28 3.40
C PRO A 25 4.63 10.47 4.64
N THR A 26 3.45 11.11 4.48
CA THR A 26 2.49 11.38 5.55
C THR A 26 1.66 10.16 5.94
N GLY A 27 1.55 9.15 5.06
CA GLY A 27 0.79 7.93 5.32
C GLY A 27 1.61 6.89 6.09
N ASP A 28 0.95 6.13 6.98
CA ASP A 28 1.59 5.01 7.68
C ASP A 28 1.67 3.77 6.80
N TRP A 29 2.41 3.87 5.69
CA TRP A 29 2.55 2.78 4.73
C TRP A 29 3.26 1.56 5.30
N MET A 30 4.26 1.76 6.17
CA MET A 30 5.01 0.66 6.78
C MET A 30 4.23 -0.08 7.86
N GLY A 31 3.27 0.57 8.55
CA GLY A 31 2.42 -0.06 9.57
C GLY A 31 1.04 -0.51 9.08
N GLN A 32 0.44 0.23 8.13
CA GLN A 32 -0.95 0.05 7.68
C GLN A 32 -1.07 -0.20 6.16
N GLY A 33 0.03 -0.14 5.40
CA GLY A 33 -0.02 -0.24 3.93
C GLY A 33 -0.61 -1.56 3.41
N ALA A 34 -0.40 -2.68 4.13
CA ALA A 34 -1.01 -3.96 3.75
C ALA A 34 -2.55 -3.89 3.79
N ARG A 35 -3.12 -3.24 4.80
CA ARG A 35 -4.58 -3.07 4.93
C ARG A 35 -5.16 -2.16 3.85
N ALA A 36 -4.39 -1.18 3.38
CA ALA A 36 -4.82 -0.33 2.28
C ALA A 36 -4.95 -1.10 0.94
N LEU A 37 -4.23 -2.23 0.81
CA LEU A 37 -4.28 -3.11 -0.36
C LEU A 37 -5.33 -4.22 -0.26
N ASP A 38 -6.02 -4.38 0.87
CA ASP A 38 -7.08 -5.37 1.01
C ASP A 38 -8.29 -5.02 0.13
N ASN A 39 -8.96 -6.05 -0.38
CA ASN A 39 -10.14 -5.95 -1.21
C ASN A 39 -11.34 -6.61 -0.50
N PRO A 40 -12.25 -5.84 0.11
CA PRO A 40 -13.39 -6.39 0.85
C PRO A 40 -14.43 -7.08 -0.06
N ARG A 41 -14.29 -7.00 -1.39
CA ARG A 41 -15.18 -7.67 -2.35
C ARG A 41 -14.78 -9.10 -2.66
N THR A 42 -13.60 -9.56 -2.23
CA THR A 42 -13.16 -10.94 -2.44
C THR A 42 -13.45 -11.80 -1.21
N THR A 43 -13.63 -13.11 -1.41
CA THR A 43 -13.91 -14.05 -0.32
C THR A 43 -12.77 -14.15 0.70
N THR A 44 -11.54 -13.92 0.27
CA THR A 44 -10.35 -13.94 1.14
C THR A 44 -10.01 -12.57 1.73
N GLY A 45 -10.63 -11.49 1.23
CA GLY A 45 -10.24 -10.11 1.55
C GLY A 45 -8.96 -9.65 0.84
N GLU A 46 -8.28 -10.53 0.10
CA GLU A 46 -7.06 -10.18 -0.64
C GLU A 46 -7.38 -9.66 -2.04
N GLU A 47 -6.56 -8.74 -2.52
CA GLU A 47 -6.59 -8.30 -3.91
C GLU A 47 -5.99 -9.35 -4.85
N SER A 48 -6.43 -9.39 -6.11
CA SER A 48 -5.85 -10.30 -7.10
C SER A 48 -4.43 -9.88 -7.50
N LEU A 49 -3.57 -10.86 -7.80
CA LEU A 49 -2.19 -10.61 -8.21
C LEU A 49 -2.10 -9.71 -9.46
N GLU A 50 -2.97 -9.95 -10.44
CA GLU A 50 -3.07 -9.14 -11.66
C GLU A 50 -3.37 -7.66 -11.34
N ARG A 51 -4.26 -7.41 -10.37
CA ARG A 51 -4.63 -6.05 -9.99
C ARG A 51 -3.55 -5.36 -9.17
N LEU A 52 -2.80 -6.11 -8.36
CA LEU A 52 -1.62 -5.59 -7.69
C LEU A 52 -0.52 -5.21 -8.70
N HIS A 53 -0.29 -6.00 -9.75
CA HIS A 53 0.62 -5.60 -10.83
C HIS A 53 0.13 -4.35 -11.55
N ALA A 54 -1.17 -4.23 -11.85
CA ALA A 54 -1.72 -3.02 -12.45
C ALA A 54 -1.52 -1.77 -11.56
N PHE A 55 -1.65 -1.91 -10.24
CA PHE A 55 -1.33 -0.82 -9.30
C PHE A 55 0.15 -0.45 -9.35
N LEU A 56 1.05 -1.43 -9.34
CA LEU A 56 2.48 -1.18 -9.40
C LEU A 56 2.89 -0.49 -10.70
N ASP A 57 2.35 -0.94 -11.83
CA ASP A 57 2.61 -0.34 -13.15
C ASP A 57 2.12 1.12 -13.23
N ASP A 58 0.90 1.41 -12.77
CA ASP A 58 0.33 2.76 -12.75
C ASP A 58 1.14 3.69 -11.83
N LEU A 59 1.55 3.20 -10.65
CA LEU A 59 2.42 3.96 -9.74
C LEU A 59 3.81 4.22 -10.33
N ASN A 60 4.40 3.26 -11.04
CA ASN A 60 5.71 3.43 -11.68
C ASN A 60 5.65 4.40 -12.87
N GLN A 61 4.55 4.39 -13.64
CA GLN A 61 4.39 5.26 -14.81
C GLN A 61 4.02 6.70 -14.41
N ASN A 62 3.10 6.85 -13.46
CA ASN A 62 2.44 8.13 -13.19
C ASN A 62 2.74 8.68 -11.78
N GLY A 63 3.32 7.89 -10.87
CA GLY A 63 3.67 8.31 -9.52
C GLY A 63 2.48 8.91 -8.78
N LYS A 64 2.64 10.16 -8.29
CA LYS A 64 1.57 10.92 -7.62
C LYS A 64 0.39 11.30 -8.52
N GLY A 65 0.57 11.25 -9.84
CA GLY A 65 -0.48 11.52 -10.83
C GLY A 65 -1.34 10.30 -11.17
N SER A 66 -0.99 9.12 -10.65
CA SER A 66 -1.75 7.88 -10.87
C SER A 66 -3.12 7.92 -10.16
N GLU A 67 -4.11 7.26 -10.75
CA GLU A 67 -5.40 7.02 -10.07
C GLU A 67 -5.17 6.09 -8.86
N THR A 68 -4.27 5.12 -9.01
CA THR A 68 -3.85 4.22 -7.94
C THR A 68 -3.34 4.98 -6.71
N PHE A 69 -2.49 5.99 -6.89
CA PHE A 69 -1.98 6.79 -5.77
C PHE A 69 -3.11 7.45 -4.98
N LEU A 70 -4.05 8.11 -5.67
CA LEU A 70 -5.17 8.78 -5.02
C LEU A 70 -6.08 7.77 -4.30
N GLN A 71 -6.34 6.63 -4.94
CA GLN A 71 -7.14 5.56 -4.36
C GLN A 71 -6.51 4.99 -3.09
N LEU A 72 -5.23 4.65 -3.13
CA LEU A 72 -4.53 4.03 -2.01
C LEU A 72 -4.30 5.04 -0.88
N LYS A 73 -3.94 6.28 -1.20
CA LYS A 73 -3.77 7.37 -0.21
C LYS A 73 -5.03 7.60 0.62
N GLY A 74 -6.22 7.49 0.02
CA GLY A 74 -7.49 7.62 0.73
C GLY A 74 -7.78 6.49 1.74
N LYS A 75 -7.04 5.38 1.68
CA LYS A 75 -7.23 4.20 2.54
C LYS A 75 -6.23 4.08 3.68
N VAL A 76 -5.08 4.77 3.61
CA VAL A 76 -4.05 4.68 4.65
C VAL A 76 -4.29 5.76 5.72
N PHE A 77 -4.13 5.39 6.99
CA PHE A 77 -4.12 6.38 8.06
C PHE A 77 -2.86 7.24 7.99
N LEU A 78 -2.98 8.49 8.44
CA LEU A 78 -1.83 9.38 8.60
C LEU A 78 -0.91 8.85 9.70
N ARG A 79 0.40 9.02 9.52
CA ARG A 79 1.37 8.85 10.60
C ARG A 79 1.06 9.86 11.70
N MET A 80 0.67 9.36 12.87
CA MET A 80 0.81 10.14 14.10
C MET A 80 2.27 10.08 14.49
N ASP A 81 3.03 11.15 14.22
CA ASP A 81 4.28 11.33 14.93
C ASP A 81 3.94 11.44 16.43
N PRO A 82 4.57 10.65 17.31
CA PRO A 82 4.38 10.82 18.74
C PRO A 82 4.75 12.26 19.10
N PRO A 83 3.99 12.95 19.98
CA PRO A 83 4.33 14.30 20.37
C PRO A 83 5.75 14.30 20.91
N VAL A 84 6.65 15.04 20.23
CA VAL A 84 7.99 15.29 20.74
C VAL A 84 7.84 15.86 22.15
N ASN A 85 8.37 15.15 23.13
CA ASN A 85 8.27 15.51 24.54
C ASN A 85 8.55 17.01 24.70
N ALA A 86 7.56 17.74 25.22
CA ALA A 86 7.78 19.03 25.82
C ALA A 86 8.63 18.78 27.07
N SER A 87 9.96 18.80 26.89
CA SER A 87 10.91 18.91 27.99
C SER A 87 10.58 20.20 28.75
N SER A 88 10.00 20.04 29.94
CA SER A 88 9.94 21.09 30.96
C SER A 88 11.26 21.14 31.71
#